data_AF-C0EEE5-F1
#
_entry.id   AF-C0EEE5-F1
#
_cell.length_a   1.000
_cell.length_b   1.000
_cell.length_c   1.000
_cell.angle_alpha   90.00
_cell.angle_beta   90.00
_cell.angle_gamma   90.00
#
_symmetry.space_group_name_H-M   'P 1'
#
loop_
_entity.id
_entity.type
_entity.pdbx_description
1 polymer ?
#
loop_
_entity_poly.entity_id
_entity_poly.type
_entity_poly.pdbx_seq_one_letter_code
_entity_poly.pdbx_strand_id
1 'polypeptide(L)'
;MEQLELIPILDTLEHNIRNFRGLESKSGRLCQHLMEIRTKYAAVDTIGEPFQETYDSLVDKGTQLNANYFRTGMDAKQLFETISRYLRYLDAAYGDLSGRTASLTIYYRLFLFCSIFVLLLAPFMVSPFLALIFLVPIFFAMKGIKQRSKLGHTLSLAIGIGGLITSALTLKYAWFVVTDYAATLSDFVAKNGMGEQISQFLMILICILGAILLLLTILFLYHAYKVRDLFI
;
A
#
# COMPACT_ATOMS: atom_id res chain seq x y z
N MET A 1 20.24 -21.06 -19.12
CA MET A 1 19.53 -20.47 -17.98
C MET A 1 20.59 -19.96 -17.03
N GLU A 2 20.76 -18.66 -16.94
CA GLU A 2 21.68 -18.04 -16.00
C GLU A 2 21.08 -18.23 -14.61
N GLN A 3 21.74 -18.99 -13.73
CA GLN A 3 21.24 -19.16 -12.37
C GLN A 3 21.34 -17.82 -11.66
N LEU A 4 20.24 -17.37 -11.06
CA LEU A 4 20.19 -16.18 -10.21
C LEU A 4 21.35 -16.23 -9.20
N GLU A 5 22.27 -15.26 -9.27
CA GLU A 5 23.46 -15.13 -8.40
C GLU A 5 23.15 -15.21 -6.91
N LEU A 6 21.92 -14.85 -6.54
CA LEU A 6 21.43 -14.94 -5.18
C LEU A 6 21.37 -16.37 -4.63
N ILE A 7 21.05 -17.39 -5.44
CA ILE A 7 20.89 -18.78 -4.99
C ILE A 7 22.18 -19.34 -4.36
N PRO A 8 23.37 -19.28 -5.00
CA PRO A 8 24.60 -19.76 -4.37
C PRO A 8 24.99 -18.96 -3.12
N ILE A 9 24.60 -17.68 -3.02
CA ILE A 9 24.82 -16.86 -1.82
C ILE A 9 23.97 -17.38 -0.64
N LEU A 10 22.71 -17.74 -0.90
CA LEU A 10 21.82 -18.31 0.11
C LEU A 10 22.29 -19.70 0.56
N ASP A 11 22.81 -20.52 -0.35
CA ASP A 11 23.38 -21.84 -0.02
C ASP A 11 24.61 -21.69 0.89
N THR A 12 25.49 -20.72 0.58
CA THR A 12 26.64 -20.39 1.43
C THR A 12 26.20 -19.89 2.81
N LEU A 13 25.15 -19.06 2.85
CA LEU A 13 24.61 -18.54 4.10
C LEU A 13 24.01 -19.65 4.97
N GLU A 14 23.29 -20.59 4.39
CA GLU A 14 22.76 -21.75 5.11
C GLU A 14 23.88 -22.60 5.72
N HIS A 15 24.93 -22.90 4.94
CA HIS A 15 26.10 -23.63 5.43
C HIS A 15 26.74 -22.93 6.63
N ASN A 16 26.95 -21.61 6.52
CA ASN A 16 27.55 -20.81 7.59
C ASN A 16 26.68 -20.78 8.86
N ILE A 17 25.35 -20.67 8.72
CA ILE A 17 24.42 -20.68 9.87
C ILE A 17 24.45 -22.02 10.60
N ARG A 18 24.49 -23.14 9.88
CA ARG A 18 24.54 -24.49 10.48
C ARG A 18 25.83 -24.73 11.26
N ASN A 19 26.93 -24.13 10.82
CA ASN A 19 28.27 -24.35 11.37
C ASN A 19 28.71 -23.30 12.40
N PHE A 20 27.95 -22.21 12.58
CA PHE A 20 28.33 -21.14 13.51
C PHE A 20 27.96 -21.48 14.97
N ARG A 21 28.99 -21.56 15.81
CA ARG A 21 28.85 -21.86 17.23
C ARG A 21 28.07 -20.74 17.94
N GLY A 22 27.01 -21.10 18.66
CA GLY A 22 26.11 -20.13 19.32
C GLY A 22 24.83 -19.77 18.56
N LEU A 23 24.65 -20.24 17.31
CA LEU A 23 23.36 -20.19 16.59
C LEU A 23 22.58 -21.51 16.62
N GLU A 24 23.11 -22.56 17.27
CA GLU A 24 22.58 -23.93 17.27
C GLU A 24 21.06 -24.01 17.55
N SER A 25 20.57 -23.30 18.56
CA SER A 25 19.15 -23.31 18.95
C SER A 25 18.23 -22.56 18.00
N LYS A 26 18.77 -21.64 17.19
CA LYS A 26 18.00 -20.80 16.24
C LYS A 26 18.22 -21.19 14.78
N SER A 27 19.23 -22.01 14.50
CA SER A 27 19.66 -22.42 13.16
C SER A 27 18.51 -23.05 12.38
N GLY A 28 17.73 -23.94 13.00
CA GLY A 28 16.58 -24.60 12.38
C GLY A 28 15.56 -23.61 11.82
N ARG A 29 15.17 -22.59 12.62
CA ARG A 29 14.23 -21.55 12.19
C ARG A 29 14.78 -20.72 11.03
N LEU A 30 16.05 -20.34 11.10
CA LEU A 30 16.69 -19.54 10.05
C LEU A 30 16.84 -20.34 8.74
N CYS A 31 17.25 -21.60 8.83
CA CYS A 31 17.39 -22.48 7.67
C CYS A 31 16.04 -22.77 7.02
N GLN A 32 14.97 -22.95 7.81
CA GLN A 32 13.63 -23.09 7.28
C GLN A 32 13.19 -21.84 6.50
N HIS A 33 13.41 -20.65 7.06
CA HIS A 33 13.07 -19.39 6.37
C HIS A 33 13.92 -19.17 5.11
N LEU A 34 15.20 -19.56 5.13
CA LEU A 34 16.06 -19.57 3.95
C LEU A 34 15.55 -20.51 2.86
N MET A 35 15.12 -21.71 3.23
CA MET A 35 14.58 -22.69 2.29
C MET A 35 13.29 -22.17 1.62
N GLU A 36 12.42 -21.51 2.37
CA GLU A 36 11.23 -20.83 1.82
C GLU A 36 11.62 -19.72 0.83
N ILE A 37 12.58 -18.87 1.18
CA ILE A 37 13.08 -17.80 0.31
C ILE A 37 13.72 -18.38 -0.94
N ARG A 38 14.55 -19.42 -0.81
CA ARG A 38 15.18 -20.09 -1.95
C ARG A 38 14.14 -20.62 -2.93
N THR A 39 13.10 -21.28 -2.42
CA THR A 39 11.99 -21.79 -3.23
C THR A 39 11.27 -20.66 -3.97
N LYS A 40 11.05 -19.51 -3.30
CA LYS A 40 10.47 -18.31 -3.90
C LYS A 40 11.33 -17.79 -5.07
N TYR A 41 12.61 -17.54 -4.84
CA TYR A 41 13.49 -16.98 -5.87
C TYR A 41 13.83 -17.95 -7.00
N ALA A 42 13.86 -19.27 -6.73
CA ALA A 42 14.03 -20.28 -7.77
C ALA A 42 12.85 -20.33 -8.76
N ALA A 43 11.67 -19.85 -8.36
CA ALA A 43 10.50 -19.74 -9.22
C ALA A 43 10.45 -18.44 -10.05
N VAL A 44 11.45 -17.55 -9.91
CA VAL A 44 11.55 -16.31 -10.70
C VAL A 44 12.45 -16.59 -11.90
N ASP A 45 11.88 -16.62 -13.10
CA ASP A 45 12.62 -16.96 -14.33
C ASP A 45 13.61 -15.87 -14.76
N THR A 46 13.23 -14.59 -14.64
CA THR A 46 14.07 -13.44 -15.02
C THR A 46 13.79 -12.23 -14.14
N ILE A 47 14.84 -11.53 -13.71
CA ILE A 47 14.74 -10.21 -13.06
C ILE A 47 14.58 -9.16 -14.16
N GLY A 48 13.48 -8.42 -14.15
CA GLY A 48 13.28 -7.32 -15.09
C GLY A 48 14.15 -6.11 -14.76
N GLU A 49 14.56 -5.33 -15.77
CA GLU A 49 15.35 -4.09 -15.63
C GLU A 49 14.96 -3.17 -14.45
N PRO A 50 13.68 -2.86 -14.17
CA PRO A 50 13.33 -1.95 -13.08
C PRO A 50 13.65 -2.49 -11.67
N PHE A 51 13.95 -3.79 -11.56
CA PHE A 51 14.27 -4.44 -10.28
C PHE A 51 15.74 -4.86 -10.18
N GLN A 52 16.55 -4.62 -11.23
CA GLN A 52 17.94 -5.03 -11.27
C GLN A 52 18.75 -4.38 -10.13
N GLU A 53 18.63 -3.07 -9.92
CA GLU A 53 19.34 -2.37 -8.83
C GLU A 53 18.96 -2.92 -7.44
N THR A 54 17.69 -3.28 -7.24
CA THR A 54 17.23 -3.89 -5.98
C THR A 54 17.82 -5.28 -5.83
N TYR A 55 17.82 -6.07 -6.91
CA TYR A 55 18.40 -7.41 -6.93
C TYR A 55 19.91 -7.38 -6.64
N ASP A 56 20.67 -6.52 -7.32
CA ASP A 56 22.10 -6.34 -7.13
C ASP A 56 22.42 -5.93 -5.68
N SER A 57 21.57 -5.08 -5.07
CA SER A 57 21.71 -4.73 -3.65
C SER A 57 21.49 -5.92 -2.70
N LEU A 58 20.60 -6.87 -3.03
CA LEU A 58 20.40 -8.08 -2.22
C LEU A 58 21.58 -9.05 -2.35
N VAL A 59 22.15 -9.14 -3.55
CA VAL A 59 23.37 -9.91 -3.83
C VAL A 59 24.52 -9.33 -3.01
N ASP A 60 24.78 -8.03 -3.09
CA ASP A 60 25.84 -7.34 -2.34
C ASP A 60 25.66 -7.45 -0.82
N LYS A 61 24.43 -7.29 -0.30
CA LYS A 61 24.17 -7.49 1.14
C LYS A 61 24.42 -8.94 1.58
N GLY A 62 24.07 -9.91 0.75
CA GLY A 62 24.27 -11.33 1.04
C GLY A 62 25.74 -11.74 1.03
N THR A 63 26.51 -11.27 0.04
CA THR A 63 27.95 -11.50 -0.02
C THR A 63 28.67 -10.85 1.17
N GLN A 64 28.33 -9.61 1.51
CA GLN A 64 28.87 -8.93 2.69
C GLN A 64 28.50 -9.64 3.99
N LEU A 65 27.27 -10.15 4.13
CA LEU A 65 26.85 -10.91 5.30
C LEU A 65 27.73 -12.16 5.49
N ASN A 66 27.92 -12.94 4.43
CA ASN A 66 28.77 -14.14 4.44
C ASN A 66 30.24 -13.80 4.74
N ALA A 67 30.79 -12.74 4.16
CA ALA A 67 32.20 -12.38 4.30
C ALA A 67 32.55 -11.71 5.65
N ASN A 68 31.63 -10.92 6.20
CA ASN A 68 31.95 -10.00 7.29
C ASN A 68 31.40 -10.42 8.66
N TYR A 69 30.34 -11.24 8.70
CA TYR A 69 29.63 -11.52 9.94
C TYR A 69 29.87 -12.92 10.51
N PHE A 70 30.28 -13.89 9.70
CA PHE A 70 30.65 -15.22 10.20
C PHE A 70 32.12 -15.28 10.63
N ARG A 71 32.50 -14.41 11.59
CA ARG A 71 33.87 -14.28 12.11
C ARG A 71 33.96 -14.73 13.56
N THR A 72 35.14 -15.21 13.94
CA THR A 72 35.45 -15.61 15.32
C THR A 72 35.25 -14.43 16.27
N GLY A 73 34.42 -14.60 17.30
CA GLY A 73 34.13 -13.56 18.30
C GLY A 73 32.95 -12.64 17.96
N MET A 74 32.23 -12.85 16.85
CA MET A 74 30.98 -12.14 16.62
C MET A 74 29.90 -12.55 17.63
N ASP A 75 29.19 -11.57 18.18
CA ASP A 75 28.05 -11.82 19.05
C ASP A 75 26.92 -12.56 18.31
N ALA A 76 26.53 -13.72 18.85
CA ALA A 76 25.52 -14.58 18.25
C ALA A 76 24.14 -13.90 18.18
N LYS A 77 23.82 -12.99 19.11
CA LYS A 77 22.55 -12.24 19.08
C LYS A 77 22.57 -11.21 17.95
N GLN A 78 23.63 -10.42 17.84
CA GLN A 78 23.81 -9.46 16.75
C GLN A 78 23.81 -10.15 15.38
N LEU A 79 24.49 -11.29 15.25
CA LEU A 79 24.50 -12.10 14.03
C LEU A 79 23.08 -12.56 13.66
N PHE A 80 22.34 -13.11 14.64
CA PHE A 80 20.95 -13.52 14.44
C PHE A 80 20.05 -12.37 13.96
N GLU A 81 20.16 -11.19 14.57
CA GLU A 81 19.36 -10.02 14.18
C GLU A 81 19.72 -9.53 12.78
N THR A 82 21.00 -9.59 12.40
CA THR A 82 21.49 -9.21 11.08
C THR A 82 20.96 -10.17 10.01
N ILE A 83 21.06 -11.48 10.23
CA ILE A 83 20.49 -12.50 9.34
C ILE A 83 18.98 -12.30 9.22
N SER A 84 18.27 -12.15 10.33
CA SER A 84 16.80 -11.95 10.33
C SER A 84 16.38 -10.67 9.61
N ARG A 85 17.22 -9.63 9.60
CA ARG A 85 17.00 -8.42 8.82
C ARG A 85 17.20 -8.67 7.33
N TYR A 86 18.25 -9.39 6.96
CA TYR A 86 18.52 -9.77 5.58
C TYR A 86 17.38 -10.62 4.98
N LEU A 87 16.90 -11.63 5.70
CA LEU A 87 15.77 -12.46 5.26
C LEU A 87 14.50 -11.63 5.02
N ARG A 88 14.23 -10.61 5.86
CA ARG A 88 13.11 -9.68 5.65
C ARG A 88 13.27 -8.82 4.39
N TYR A 89 14.49 -8.40 4.06
CA TYR A 89 14.74 -7.69 2.79
C TYR A 89 14.50 -8.59 1.59
N LEU A 90 14.92 -9.86 1.66
CA LEU A 90 14.67 -10.84 0.62
C LEU A 90 13.18 -11.10 0.40
N ASP A 91 12.39 -11.24 1.48
CA ASP A 91 10.93 -11.37 1.37
C ASP A 91 10.27 -10.13 0.76
N ALA A 92 10.69 -8.93 1.18
CA ALA A 92 10.14 -7.67 0.68
C ALA A 92 10.39 -7.53 -0.83
N ALA A 93 11.64 -7.74 -1.25
CA ALA A 93 12.04 -7.66 -2.65
C ALA A 93 11.40 -8.78 -3.50
N TYR A 94 11.23 -9.99 -2.96
CA TYR A 94 10.46 -11.02 -3.65
C TYR A 94 9.01 -10.60 -3.87
N GLY A 95 8.41 -9.89 -2.93
CA GLY A 95 7.08 -9.30 -3.10
C GLY A 95 7.01 -8.24 -4.21
N ASP A 96 8.12 -7.60 -4.55
CA ASP A 96 8.23 -6.70 -5.71
C ASP A 96 8.46 -7.49 -7.01
N LEU A 97 9.35 -8.49 -6.98
CA LEU A 97 9.73 -9.33 -8.13
C LEU A 97 8.62 -10.29 -8.60
N SER A 98 7.84 -10.84 -7.68
CA SER A 98 6.82 -11.87 -7.96
C SER A 98 5.50 -11.33 -8.55
N GLY A 99 5.43 -10.05 -8.90
CA GLY A 99 4.23 -9.49 -9.57
C GLY A 99 2.97 -9.41 -8.72
N ARG A 100 3.05 -9.62 -7.39
CA ARG A 100 1.95 -9.32 -6.44
C ARG A 100 1.57 -7.83 -6.42
N THR A 101 2.29 -6.99 -7.16
CA THR A 101 2.01 -5.59 -7.44
C THR A 101 0.63 -5.36 -8.04
N ALA A 102 0.04 -6.28 -8.80
CA ALA A 102 -1.26 -6.05 -9.44
C ALA A 102 -2.38 -5.67 -8.45
N SER A 103 -2.49 -6.39 -7.31
CA SER A 103 -3.50 -6.08 -6.29
C SER A 103 -3.18 -4.78 -5.54
N LEU A 104 -1.89 -4.48 -5.31
CA LEU A 104 -1.45 -3.23 -4.68
C LEU A 104 -1.67 -2.02 -5.61
N THR A 105 -1.44 -2.18 -6.91
CA THR A 105 -1.70 -1.18 -7.94
C THR A 105 -3.19 -0.90 -8.08
N ILE A 106 -4.04 -1.93 -8.06
CA ILE A 106 -5.50 -1.75 -8.06
C ILE A 106 -5.93 -0.99 -6.79
N TYR A 107 -5.46 -1.42 -5.62
CA TYR A 107 -5.71 -0.73 -4.36
C TYR A 107 -5.27 0.75 -4.40
N TYR A 108 -4.05 1.03 -4.88
CA TYR A 108 -3.53 2.40 -4.99
C TYR A 108 -4.34 3.26 -5.97
N ARG A 109 -4.75 2.71 -7.12
CA ARG A 109 -5.62 3.41 -8.08
C ARG A 109 -6.99 3.71 -7.48
N LEU A 110 -7.62 2.73 -6.85
CA LEU A 110 -8.92 2.91 -6.17
C LEU A 110 -8.82 3.95 -5.06
N PHE A 111 -7.73 3.95 -4.28
CA PHE A 111 -7.45 4.96 -3.28
C PHE A 111 -7.34 6.37 -3.88
N LEU A 112 -6.60 6.53 -4.99
CA LEU A 112 -6.45 7.82 -5.67
C LEU A 112 -7.78 8.35 -6.19
N PHE A 113 -8.56 7.50 -6.88
CA PHE A 113 -9.88 7.89 -7.36
C PHE A 113 -10.79 8.25 -6.17
N CYS A 114 -10.75 7.50 -5.08
CA CYS A 114 -11.58 7.78 -3.90
C CYS A 114 -11.20 9.13 -3.29
N SER A 115 -9.91 9.38 -3.14
CA SER A 115 -9.37 10.64 -2.65
C SER A 115 -9.78 11.83 -3.52
N ILE A 116 -9.72 11.70 -4.85
CA ILE A 116 -10.14 12.75 -5.79
C ILE A 116 -11.63 13.07 -5.60
N PHE A 117 -12.48 12.05 -5.55
CA PHE A 117 -13.92 12.25 -5.39
C PHE A 117 -14.27 12.82 -4.01
N VAL A 118 -13.59 12.39 -2.94
CA VAL A 118 -13.75 12.99 -1.61
C VAL A 118 -13.39 14.48 -1.65
N LEU A 119 -12.25 14.84 -2.23
CA LEU A 119 -11.82 16.24 -2.35
C LEU A 119 -12.77 17.07 -3.23
N LEU A 120 -13.35 16.47 -4.27
CA LEU A 120 -14.28 17.14 -5.17
C LEU A 120 -15.66 17.38 -4.53
N LEU A 121 -16.18 16.41 -3.78
CA LEU A 121 -17.54 16.44 -3.22
C LEU A 121 -17.60 17.04 -1.81
N ALA A 122 -16.53 16.93 -1.02
CA ALA A 122 -16.49 17.43 0.36
C ALA A 122 -16.79 18.94 0.50
N PRO A 123 -16.35 19.84 -0.40
CA PRO A 123 -16.69 21.25 -0.33
C PRO A 123 -18.20 21.52 -0.36
N PHE A 124 -18.94 20.73 -1.13
CA PHE A 124 -20.39 20.89 -1.30
C PHE A 124 -21.20 20.20 -0.19
N MET A 125 -20.72 19.06 0.30
CA MET A 125 -21.48 18.22 1.24
C MET A 125 -21.13 18.44 2.71
N VAL A 126 -19.90 18.86 3.01
CA VAL A 126 -19.40 18.97 4.39
C VAL A 126 -18.86 20.35 4.66
N SER A 127 -17.71 20.69 4.07
CA SER A 127 -17.07 22.00 4.21
C SER A 127 -15.83 22.04 3.30
N PRO A 128 -15.56 23.19 2.63
CA PRO A 128 -14.32 23.40 1.89
C PRO A 128 -13.07 23.23 2.77
N PHE A 129 -13.14 23.61 4.05
CA PHE A 129 -12.02 23.45 4.99
C PHE A 129 -11.69 21.99 5.26
N LEU A 130 -12.71 21.13 5.32
CA LEU A 130 -12.48 19.70 5.55
C LEU A 130 -11.77 19.05 4.35
N ALA A 131 -12.12 19.46 3.12
CA ALA A 131 -11.41 19.01 1.93
C ALA A 131 -9.91 19.39 2.00
N LEU A 132 -9.59 20.60 2.45
CA LEU A 132 -8.21 21.05 2.63
C LEU A 132 -7.47 20.20 3.69
N ILE A 133 -8.12 19.91 4.81
CA ILE A 133 -7.56 19.07 5.87
C ILE A 133 -7.23 17.66 5.33
N PHE A 134 -8.05 17.10 4.44
CA PHE A 134 -7.83 15.78 3.86
C PHE A 134 -6.62 15.69 2.92
N LEU A 135 -6.11 16.80 2.36
CA LEU A 135 -4.94 16.76 1.48
C LEU A 135 -3.70 16.18 2.17
N VAL A 136 -3.48 16.55 3.43
CA VAL A 136 -2.32 16.09 4.22
C VAL A 136 -2.33 14.57 4.42
N PRO A 137 -3.38 13.95 5.01
CA PRO A 137 -3.44 12.50 5.15
C PRO A 137 -3.48 11.78 3.80
N ILE A 138 -4.08 12.35 2.74
CA ILE A 138 -4.02 11.77 1.39
C ILE A 138 -2.57 11.69 0.89
N PHE A 139 -1.79 12.78 1.02
CA PHE A 139 -0.40 12.80 0.60
C PHE A 139 0.46 11.78 1.35
N PHE A 140 0.32 11.72 2.69
CA PHE A 140 1.04 10.75 3.50
C PHE A 140 0.58 9.31 3.23
N ALA A 141 -0.71 9.08 3.02
CA ALA A 141 -1.24 7.78 2.60
C ALA A 141 -0.66 7.37 1.23
N MET A 142 -0.63 8.26 0.23
CA MET A 142 -0.03 7.97 -1.08
C MET A 142 1.43 7.52 -0.94
N LYS A 143 2.23 8.29 -0.20
CA LYS A 143 3.64 7.97 0.03
C LYS A 143 3.79 6.65 0.78
N GLY A 144 3.01 6.47 1.85
CA GLY A 144 3.06 5.27 2.67
C GLY A 144 2.55 4.02 1.96
N ILE A 145 1.57 4.13 1.05
CA ILE A 145 1.11 3.01 0.23
C ILE A 145 2.22 2.55 -0.72
N LYS A 146 2.87 3.50 -1.42
CA LYS A 146 4.00 3.22 -2.31
C LYS A 146 5.18 2.60 -1.56
N GLN A 147 5.43 3.07 -0.35
CA GLN A 147 6.51 2.56 0.53
C GLN A 147 6.08 1.35 1.36
N ARG A 148 4.86 0.83 1.17
CA ARG A 148 4.30 -0.30 1.93
C ARG A 148 4.37 -0.13 3.46
N SER A 149 4.17 1.10 3.95
CA SER A 149 4.14 1.41 5.38
C SER A 149 2.77 1.15 5.99
N LYS A 150 2.74 0.55 7.19
CA LYS A 150 1.50 0.41 7.99
C LYS A 150 0.78 1.73 8.23
N LEU A 151 1.53 2.81 8.48
CA LEU A 151 0.94 4.13 8.71
C LEU A 151 0.22 4.65 7.45
N GLY A 152 0.82 4.42 6.27
CA GLY A 152 0.19 4.76 5.00
C GLY A 152 -1.12 4.01 4.76
N HIS A 153 -1.13 2.72 5.07
CA HIS A 153 -2.33 1.90 4.98
C HIS A 153 -3.42 2.41 5.93
N THR A 154 -3.10 2.67 7.20
CA THR A 154 -4.07 3.20 8.18
C THR A 154 -4.64 4.55 7.77
N LEU A 155 -3.79 5.48 7.29
CA LEU A 155 -4.26 6.78 6.80
C LEU A 155 -5.19 6.62 5.58
N SER A 156 -4.91 5.66 4.70
CA SER A 156 -5.80 5.39 3.57
C SER A 156 -7.20 4.94 4.01
N LEU A 157 -7.28 4.14 5.08
CA LEU A 157 -8.56 3.68 5.63
C LEU A 157 -9.36 4.85 6.21
N ALA A 158 -8.68 5.83 6.82
CA ALA A 158 -9.33 7.06 7.27
C ALA A 158 -9.95 7.84 6.09
N ILE A 159 -9.28 7.88 4.93
CA ILE A 159 -9.88 8.45 3.70
C ILE A 159 -11.07 7.61 3.23
N GLY A 160 -11.01 6.28 3.34
CA GLY A 160 -12.15 5.40 3.08
C GLY A 160 -13.38 5.73 3.94
N ILE A 161 -13.18 5.99 5.23
CA ILE A 161 -14.24 6.44 6.13
C ILE A 161 -14.79 7.79 5.66
N GLY A 162 -13.91 8.73 5.26
CA GLY A 162 -14.31 9.99 4.63
C GLY A 162 -15.18 9.76 3.38
N GLY A 163 -14.78 8.85 2.50
CA GLY A 163 -15.54 8.45 1.32
C GLY A 163 -16.94 7.92 1.64
N LEU A 164 -17.08 7.10 2.68
CA LEU A 164 -18.37 6.60 3.14
C LEU A 164 -19.27 7.74 3.67
N ILE A 165 -18.71 8.64 4.48
CA ILE A 165 -19.46 9.78 5.02
C ILE A 165 -19.91 10.71 3.89
N THR A 166 -19.00 11.10 3.00
CA THR A 166 -19.31 11.99 1.88
C THR A 166 -20.34 11.36 0.95
N SER A 167 -20.19 10.09 0.58
CA SER A 167 -21.18 9.41 -0.26
C SER A 167 -22.56 9.29 0.39
N ALA A 168 -22.64 8.98 1.70
CA ALA A 168 -23.90 8.93 2.42
C ALA A 168 -24.62 10.29 2.44
N LEU A 169 -23.88 11.38 2.69
CA LEU A 169 -24.43 12.74 2.63
C LEU A 169 -24.90 13.10 1.22
N THR A 170 -24.14 12.71 0.20
CA THR A 170 -24.49 12.98 -1.20
C THR A 170 -25.74 12.20 -1.62
N LEU A 171 -25.90 10.96 -1.16
CA LEU A 171 -27.11 10.17 -1.40
C LEU A 171 -28.33 10.74 -0.68
N LYS A 172 -28.15 11.19 0.57
CA LYS A 172 -29.21 11.92 1.29
C LYS A 172 -29.60 13.20 0.54
N TYR A 173 -28.62 13.92 0.00
CA TYR A 173 -28.88 15.10 -0.83
C TYR A 173 -29.63 14.73 -2.11
N ALA A 174 -29.21 13.67 -2.81
CA ALA A 174 -29.88 13.17 -4.01
C ALA A 174 -31.34 12.78 -3.75
N TRP A 175 -31.64 12.21 -2.58
CA TRP A 175 -33.01 11.94 -2.17
C TRP A 175 -33.86 13.22 -2.11
N PHE A 176 -33.34 14.30 -1.51
CA PHE A 176 -34.05 15.59 -1.47
C PHE A 176 -34.26 16.20 -2.85
N VAL A 177 -33.28 16.08 -3.76
CA VAL A 177 -33.42 16.53 -5.14
C VAL A 177 -34.60 15.84 -5.85
N VAL A 178 -34.81 14.55 -5.58
CA VAL A 178 -35.92 13.77 -6.16
C VAL A 178 -37.27 14.11 -5.52
N THR A 179 -37.31 14.35 -4.20
CA THR A 179 -38.56 14.60 -3.48
C THR A 179 -39.04 16.05 -3.56
N ASP A 180 -38.12 17.02 -3.49
CA ASP A 180 -38.44 18.46 -3.51
C ASP A 180 -37.32 19.23 -4.22
N TYR A 181 -37.37 19.17 -5.55
CA TYR A 181 -36.37 19.79 -6.41
C TYR A 181 -36.30 21.31 -6.23
N ALA A 182 -37.46 21.97 -6.15
CA ALA A 182 -37.54 23.43 -6.13
C ALA A 182 -36.92 24.02 -4.85
N ALA A 183 -37.27 23.46 -3.69
CA ALA A 183 -36.69 23.88 -2.42
C ALA A 183 -35.19 23.58 -2.34
N THR A 184 -34.77 22.41 -2.83
CA THR A 184 -33.36 22.00 -2.83
C THR A 184 -32.51 22.89 -3.73
N LEU A 185 -33.04 23.31 -4.89
CA LEU A 185 -32.36 24.22 -5.79
C LEU A 185 -32.21 25.63 -5.18
N SER A 186 -33.28 26.17 -4.57
CA SER A 186 -33.21 27.49 -3.93
C SER A 186 -32.20 27.50 -2.78
N ASP A 187 -32.17 26.43 -1.97
CA ASP A 187 -31.20 26.28 -0.88
C ASP A 187 -29.76 26.18 -1.40
N PHE A 188 -29.56 25.46 -2.50
CA PHE A 188 -28.23 25.29 -3.09
C PHE A 188 -27.70 26.62 -3.68
N VAL A 189 -28.55 27.36 -4.38
CA VAL A 189 -28.23 28.70 -4.91
C VAL A 189 -27.88 29.65 -3.77
N ALA A 190 -28.68 29.67 -2.70
CA ALA A 190 -28.45 30.53 -1.55
C ALA A 190 -27.13 30.20 -0.82
N LYS A 191 -26.79 28.91 -0.69
CA LYS A 191 -25.57 28.47 0.01
C LYS A 191 -24.30 28.69 -0.80
N ASN A 192 -24.34 28.51 -2.12
CA ASN A 192 -23.16 28.56 -2.97
C ASN A 192 -23.00 29.88 -3.72
N GLY A 193 -24.02 30.75 -3.73
CA GLY A 193 -23.99 32.05 -4.41
C GLY A 193 -23.87 31.94 -5.93
N MET A 194 -24.23 30.80 -6.51
CA MET A 194 -24.08 30.49 -7.93
C MET A 194 -25.36 30.79 -8.71
N GLY A 195 -25.22 31.17 -9.99
CA GLY A 195 -26.37 31.33 -10.88
C GLY A 195 -27.20 30.05 -11.00
N GLU A 196 -28.50 30.21 -11.24
CA GLU A 196 -29.47 29.11 -11.20
C GLU A 196 -29.11 27.96 -12.16
N GLN A 197 -28.76 28.27 -13.41
CA GLN A 197 -28.39 27.26 -14.42
C GLN A 197 -27.15 26.44 -14.02
N ILE A 198 -26.13 27.09 -13.44
CA ILE A 198 -24.92 26.41 -12.96
C ILE A 198 -25.27 25.50 -11.79
N SER A 199 -26.10 26.00 -10.87
CA SER A 199 -26.57 25.24 -9.69
C SER A 199 -27.36 23.99 -10.09
N GLN A 200 -28.26 24.09 -11.07
CA GLN A 200 -29.02 22.96 -11.59
C GLN A 200 -28.10 21.86 -12.15
N PHE A 201 -27.11 22.26 -12.98
CA PHE A 201 -26.14 21.33 -13.54
C PHE A 201 -25.28 20.66 -12.47
N LEU A 202 -24.74 21.46 -11.54
CA LEU A 202 -23.86 20.96 -10.48
C LEU A 202 -24.58 19.99 -9.54
N MET A 203 -25.84 20.29 -9.21
CA MET A 203 -26.66 19.45 -8.34
C MET A 203 -26.85 18.03 -8.90
N ILE A 204 -27.19 17.92 -10.19
CA ILE A 204 -27.33 16.62 -10.87
C ILE A 204 -25.98 15.90 -10.91
N LEU A 205 -24.91 16.62 -11.25
CA LEU A 205 -23.55 16.06 -11.34
C LEU A 205 -23.07 15.52 -9.98
N ILE A 206 -23.30 16.26 -8.90
CA ILE A 206 -22.98 15.86 -7.52
C ILE A 206 -23.69 14.56 -7.15
N CYS A 207 -24.98 14.40 -7.50
CA CYS A 207 -25.73 13.18 -7.21
C CYS A 207 -25.13 11.95 -7.90
N ILE A 208 -24.76 12.08 -9.19
CA ILE A 208 -24.14 11.00 -9.96
C ILE A 208 -22.77 10.64 -9.39
N LEU A 209 -21.93 11.65 -9.14
CA LEU A 209 -20.60 11.46 -8.55
C LEU A 209 -20.66 10.83 -7.15
N GLY A 210 -21.69 11.15 -6.35
CA GLY A 210 -21.91 10.55 -5.03
C GLY A 210 -22.16 9.05 -5.09
N ALA A 211 -22.98 8.60 -6.04
CA ALA A 211 -23.21 7.17 -6.26
C ALA A 211 -21.94 6.43 -6.73
N ILE A 212 -21.18 7.05 -7.63
CA ILE A 212 -19.88 6.53 -8.09
C ILE A 212 -18.89 6.44 -6.92
N LEU A 213 -18.81 7.47 -6.08
CA LEU A 213 -17.95 7.49 -4.89
C LEU A 213 -18.30 6.33 -3.94
N LEU A 214 -19.57 6.03 -3.73
CA LEU A 214 -19.96 4.91 -2.86
C LEU A 214 -19.40 3.58 -3.39
N LEU A 215 -19.65 3.28 -4.67
CA LEU A 215 -19.17 2.05 -5.30
C LEU A 215 -17.65 1.95 -5.24
N LEU A 216 -16.97 3.04 -5.57
CA LEU A 216 -15.53 3.11 -5.56
C LEU A 216 -14.95 2.95 -4.14
N THR A 217 -15.59 3.52 -3.13
CA THR A 217 -15.19 3.39 -1.72
C THR A 217 -15.33 1.95 -1.23
N ILE A 218 -16.41 1.26 -1.60
CA ILE A 218 -16.61 -0.16 -1.26
C ILE A 218 -15.52 -1.02 -1.90
N LEU A 219 -15.26 -0.82 -3.20
CA LEU A 219 -14.20 -1.54 -3.92
C LEU A 219 -12.81 -1.26 -3.33
N PHE A 220 -12.55 0.00 -2.97
CA PHE A 220 -11.33 0.43 -2.30
C PHE A 220 -11.14 -0.31 -0.97
N LEU A 221 -12.14 -0.28 -0.08
CA LEU A 221 -12.06 -0.92 1.24
C LEU A 221 -11.91 -2.44 1.13
N TYR A 222 -12.58 -3.08 0.18
CA TYR A 222 -12.40 -4.50 -0.12
C TYR A 222 -10.96 -4.83 -0.49
N HIS A 223 -10.36 -4.06 -1.43
CA HIS A 223 -8.97 -4.29 -1.81
C HIS A 223 -8.00 -3.93 -0.69
N ALA A 224 -8.27 -2.87 0.08
CA ALA A 224 -7.49 -2.47 1.24
C ALA A 224 -7.37 -3.63 2.24
N TYR A 225 -8.49 -4.31 2.53
CA TYR A 225 -8.48 -5.49 3.39
C TYR A 225 -7.62 -6.62 2.81
N LYS A 226 -7.76 -6.90 1.51
CA LYS A 226 -7.03 -7.97 0.82
C LYS A 226 -5.51 -7.76 0.80
N VAL A 227 -5.05 -6.51 0.75
CA VAL A 227 -3.61 -6.18 0.69
C VAL A 227 -2.98 -5.85 2.04
N ARG A 228 -3.72 -5.92 3.16
CA ARG A 228 -3.24 -5.46 4.47
C ARG A 228 -1.92 -6.10 4.92
N ASP A 229 -1.71 -7.37 4.56
CA ASP A 229 -0.53 -8.15 4.99
C ASP A 229 0.74 -7.75 4.21
N LEU A 230 0.61 -6.90 3.19
CA LEU A 230 1.73 -6.37 2.40
C LEU A 230 2.36 -5.12 3.02
N PHE A 231 1.80 -4.58 4.11
CA PHE A 231 2.28 -3.34 4.76
C PHE A 231 3.05 -3.64 6.06
N ILE A 232 4.25 -3.06 6.19
CA ILE A 232 5.21 -3.30 7.28
C ILE A 232 5.37 -2.06 8.17
#